data_AF-A0A7S3IIF1-F1
#
_entry.id   AF-A0A7S3IIF1-F1
#
_cell.length_a   1.000
_cell.length_b   1.000
_cell.length_c   1.000
_cell.angle_alpha   90.00
_cell.angle_beta   90.00
_cell.angle_gamma   90.00
#
_symmetry.space_group_name_H-M   'P 1'
#
loop_
_entity.id
_entity.type
_entity.pdbx_description
1 polymer ?
#
loop_
_entity_poly.entity_id
_entity_poly.type
_entity_poly.pdbx_seq_one_letter_code
_entity_poly.pdbx_strand_id
1 'polypeptide(L)'
;MEEVMNTDYADQNQATGPARGREPLFYVNVKLCDEIEIPQHEIQQEQISEYIPPPRGTSEIKDFDPLVHLELEPEKDEDEAEEEDDAENAEDDKAMAEPLYRQIIPKIEKYWLRMEPAENDYIEVIVRTFASGLDQIKSFERWSKHNDLTPYADALEEWDDIVGDTWEEPDSLNLDPKTWIQEDPLYLEQKEMVTRIISSAFSKIQDFLSRFSQMLEINWRNKQIDIDILTNDRLKNPIEGIKNTLRLFKYQNELFSSKLPKSADIGLIMLDSKSVRDKVQP
;
A
#
# COMPACT_ATOMS: atom_id res chain seq x y z
N MET A 1 2.93 -27.18 24.08
CA MET A 1 2.16 -27.96 23.09
C MET A 1 1.08 -27.03 22.60
N GLU A 2 1.43 -26.03 21.80
CA GLU A 2 1.57 -26.16 20.33
C GLU A 2 0.32 -26.74 19.69
N GLU A 3 -0.47 -25.86 19.08
CA GLU A 3 -1.05 -26.14 17.78
C GLU A 3 -1.15 -24.81 17.03
N VAL A 4 -0.12 -24.58 16.23
CA VAL A 4 -0.05 -23.59 15.16
C VAL A 4 -1.10 -23.99 14.14
N MET A 5 -2.24 -23.29 14.10
CA MET A 5 -3.18 -23.44 13.00
C MET A 5 -2.60 -22.74 11.77
N ASN A 6 -2.05 -23.58 10.88
CA ASN A 6 -1.71 -23.30 9.50
C ASN A 6 -2.80 -22.46 8.83
N THR A 7 -2.51 -21.19 8.59
CA THR A 7 -3.18 -20.42 7.54
C THR A 7 -2.32 -20.53 6.29
N ASP A 8 -2.37 -21.73 5.70
CA ASP A 8 -1.93 -22.00 4.34
C ASP A 8 -2.82 -21.20 3.38
N TYR A 9 -2.56 -19.90 3.24
CA TYR A 9 -2.82 -19.19 1.99
C TYR A 9 -1.74 -19.63 1.00
N ALA A 10 -1.85 -20.87 0.56
CA ALA A 10 -1.00 -21.49 -0.45
C ALA A 10 -1.03 -20.61 -1.71
N ASP A 11 0.02 -19.82 -1.90
CA ASP A 11 1.04 -19.92 -2.95
C ASP A 11 0.71 -20.71 -4.24
N GLN A 12 -0.54 -20.68 -4.71
CA GLN A 12 -1.00 -21.36 -5.93
C GLN A 12 -1.24 -20.43 -7.13
N ASN A 13 -0.77 -19.18 -7.10
CA ASN A 13 -0.91 -18.25 -8.22
C ASN A 13 0.42 -17.84 -8.87
N GLN A 14 1.42 -18.75 -8.90
CA GLN A 14 2.54 -18.65 -9.85
C GLN A 14 2.16 -19.25 -11.22
N ALA A 15 0.96 -18.95 -11.73
CA ALA A 15 0.60 -19.27 -13.11
C ALA A 15 0.98 -18.09 -14.02
N THR A 16 2.05 -18.28 -14.80
CA THR A 16 2.41 -17.41 -15.92
C THR A 16 1.37 -17.54 -17.03
N GLY A 17 0.36 -16.67 -17.01
CA GLY A 17 -0.62 -16.50 -18.09
C GLY A 17 -2.02 -16.17 -17.54
N PRO A 18 -2.77 -15.25 -18.17
CA PRO A 18 -4.12 -14.94 -17.72
C PRO A 18 -4.99 -16.18 -17.93
N ALA A 19 -5.44 -16.77 -16.83
CA ALA A 19 -6.52 -17.76 -16.86
C ALA A 19 -7.76 -17.06 -17.44
N ARG A 20 -8.16 -17.42 -18.66
CA ARG A 20 -9.39 -16.90 -19.30
C ARG A 20 -10.55 -17.06 -18.31
N GLY A 21 -11.09 -15.93 -17.84
CA GLY A 21 -12.20 -15.88 -16.89
C GLY A 21 -11.88 -15.32 -15.49
N ARG A 22 -10.62 -14.94 -15.20
CA ARG A 22 -10.23 -14.21 -13.98
C ARG A 22 -9.54 -12.89 -14.33
N GLU A 23 -10.13 -12.12 -15.23
CA GLU A 23 -9.66 -10.75 -15.43
C GLU A 23 -10.16 -9.88 -14.28
N PRO A 24 -9.27 -9.14 -13.60
CA PRO A 24 -9.67 -8.25 -12.53
C PRO A 24 -10.54 -7.13 -13.08
N LEU A 25 -11.52 -6.71 -12.29
CA LEU A 25 -12.43 -5.64 -12.70
C LEU A 25 -11.71 -4.28 -12.71
N PHE A 26 -10.78 -4.07 -11.78
CA PHE A 26 -10.01 -2.83 -11.65
C PHE A 26 -8.52 -3.09 -11.49
N TYR A 27 -7.72 -2.15 -11.98
CA TYR A 27 -6.25 -2.18 -11.91
C TYR A 27 -5.75 -1.00 -11.08
N VAL A 28 -5.09 -1.27 -9.95
CA VAL A 28 -4.49 -0.25 -9.09
C VAL A 28 -2.96 -0.40 -9.11
N ASN A 29 -2.26 0.68 -9.42
CA ASN A 29 -0.81 0.74 -9.32
C ASN A 29 -0.40 1.28 -7.96
N VAL A 30 0.63 0.67 -7.37
CA VAL A 30 1.29 1.21 -6.18
C VAL A 30 2.53 1.98 -6.61
N LYS A 31 2.65 3.23 -6.17
CA LYS A 31 3.84 4.05 -6.36
C LYS A 31 4.57 4.24 -5.05
N LEU A 32 5.90 4.13 -5.12
CA LEU A 32 6.81 4.50 -4.04
C LEU A 32 7.07 6.02 -4.11
N CYS A 33 6.75 6.71 -3.03
CA CYS A 33 6.97 8.14 -2.80
C CYS A 33 7.98 8.33 -1.66
N ASP A 34 9.20 7.87 -1.89
CA ASP A 34 10.33 7.88 -0.95
C ASP A 34 11.02 9.25 -0.83
N GLU A 35 10.60 10.24 -1.62
CA GLU A 35 11.03 11.64 -1.55
C GLU A 35 10.33 12.44 -0.43
N ILE A 36 9.24 11.91 0.12
CA ILE A 36 8.48 12.57 1.18
C ILE A 36 9.16 12.27 2.51
N GLU A 37 9.61 13.33 3.18
CA GLU A 37 10.17 13.25 4.52
C GLU A 37 9.14 12.72 5.51
N ILE A 38 9.56 11.74 6.32
CA ILE A 38 8.70 11.15 7.34
C ILE A 38 8.70 12.09 8.56
N PRO A 39 7.52 12.45 9.10
CA PRO A 39 7.46 13.32 10.26
C PRO A 39 8.22 12.74 11.46
N GLN A 40 9.02 13.57 12.14
CA GLN A 40 9.88 13.14 13.25
C GLN A 40 9.11 12.51 14.42
N HIS A 41 7.83 12.84 14.61
CA HIS A 41 6.99 12.29 15.69
C HIS A 41 6.59 10.83 15.47
N GLU A 42 6.74 10.30 14.25
CA GLU A 42 6.44 8.90 13.91
C GLU A 42 7.68 8.00 14.06
N ILE A 43 8.86 8.59 14.28
CA ILE A 43 10.11 7.87 14.49
C ILE A 43 10.16 7.44 15.95
N GLN A 44 10.09 6.13 16.18
CA GLN A 44 10.21 5.53 17.50
C GLN A 44 11.62 5.02 17.72
N GLN A 45 12.09 5.11 18.96
CA GLN A 45 13.36 4.52 19.38
C GLN A 45 13.09 3.20 20.10
N GLU A 46 13.64 2.10 19.57
CA GLU A 46 13.63 0.79 20.20
C GLU A 46 15.00 0.51 20.78
N GLN A 47 15.08 0.09 22.04
CA GLN A 47 16.34 -0.31 22.65
C GLN A 47 16.80 -1.64 22.06
N ILE A 48 18.03 -1.69 21.57
CA ILE A 48 18.67 -2.89 21.03
C ILE A 48 19.83 -3.32 21.93
N SER A 49 20.11 -4.63 21.93
CA SER A 49 21.28 -5.20 22.60
C SER A 49 22.53 -5.08 21.71
N GLU A 50 23.69 -5.06 22.35
CA GLU A 50 24.98 -5.16 21.66
C GLU A 50 25.04 -6.39 20.72
N TYR A 51 25.58 -6.20 19.52
CA TYR A 51 25.71 -7.27 18.54
C TYR A 51 26.91 -8.17 18.84
N ILE A 52 26.63 -9.39 19.33
CA ILE A 52 27.66 -10.39 19.63
C ILE A 52 27.36 -11.68 18.86
N PRO A 53 28.04 -11.92 17.71
CA PRO A 53 27.77 -13.09 16.89
C PRO A 53 28.27 -14.40 17.53
N PRO A 54 27.73 -15.56 17.13
CA PRO A 54 28.25 -16.88 17.54
C PRO A 54 29.73 -17.05 17.13
N PRO A 55 30.58 -17.69 17.95
CA PRO A 55 30.26 -18.51 19.12
C PRO A 55 30.23 -17.77 20.47
N ARG A 56 30.56 -16.47 20.51
CA ARG A 56 30.68 -15.70 21.76
C ARG A 56 29.33 -15.16 22.28
N GLY A 57 28.35 -15.03 21.40
CA GLY A 57 27.01 -14.57 21.75
C GLY A 57 25.90 -15.26 20.94
N THR A 58 24.68 -14.74 21.07
CA THR A 58 23.46 -15.29 20.46
C THR A 58 22.86 -14.40 19.36
N SER A 59 23.53 -13.31 18.96
CA SER A 59 22.98 -12.35 17.99
C SER A 59 22.91 -12.95 16.59
N GLU A 60 21.77 -12.77 15.93
CA GLU A 60 21.55 -13.18 14.56
C GLU A 60 21.93 -12.05 13.59
N ILE A 61 22.20 -12.39 12.32
CA ILE A 61 22.60 -11.40 11.28
C ILE A 61 21.58 -10.24 11.16
N LYS A 62 20.30 -10.50 11.44
CA LYS A 62 19.21 -9.52 11.41
C LYS A 62 19.25 -8.49 12.57
N ASP A 63 20.01 -8.77 13.62
CA ASP A 63 20.16 -7.91 14.80
C ASP A 63 21.31 -6.91 14.63
N PHE A 64 22.13 -7.08 13.59
CA PHE A 64 23.20 -6.14 13.24
C PHE A 64 22.63 -4.90 12.56
N ASP A 65 22.71 -3.76 13.25
CA ASP A 65 22.40 -2.43 12.72
C ASP A 65 23.69 -1.64 12.41
N PRO A 66 24.00 -1.34 11.14
CA PRO A 66 25.19 -0.57 10.77
C PRO A 66 25.21 0.85 11.31
N LEU A 67 24.05 1.46 11.60
CA LEU A 67 23.99 2.83 12.12
C LEU A 67 24.47 2.95 13.57
N VAL A 68 24.42 1.84 14.31
CA VAL A 68 24.63 1.83 15.76
C VAL A 68 25.84 0.98 16.15
N HIS A 69 26.14 -0.08 15.40
CA HIS A 69 27.24 -0.99 15.72
C HIS A 69 28.57 -0.65 15.01
N LEU A 70 28.61 0.36 14.14
CA LEU A 70 29.85 0.87 13.56
C LEU A 70 30.37 2.03 14.41
N GLU A 71 31.19 1.70 15.40
CA GLU A 71 31.84 2.68 16.29
C GLU A 71 33.23 3.06 15.77
N LEU A 72 33.54 4.36 15.80
CA LEU A 72 34.89 4.87 15.60
C LEU A 72 35.65 4.91 16.92
N GLU A 73 36.94 4.59 16.91
CA GLU A 73 37.83 4.80 18.04
C GLU A 73 37.94 6.31 18.34
N PRO A 74 37.91 6.76 19.61
CA PRO A 74 38.07 8.18 19.96
C PRO A 74 39.42 8.75 19.50
N GLU A 75 39.52 10.07 19.27
CA GLU A 75 40.82 10.68 18.93
C GLU A 75 41.67 10.57 20.19
N LYS A 76 42.80 9.87 20.11
CA LYS A 76 43.84 10.03 21.13
C LYS A 76 44.41 11.43 20.91
N ASP A 77 44.00 12.38 21.74
CA ASP A 77 44.62 13.69 21.79
C ASP A 77 46.10 13.48 22.15
N GLU A 78 47.01 14.00 21.33
CA GLU A 78 48.47 13.85 21.52
C GLU A 78 48.96 14.44 22.86
N ASP A 79 48.14 15.24 23.54
CA ASP A 79 48.40 15.82 24.85
C ASP A 79 48.12 14.88 26.04
N GLU A 80 47.45 13.73 25.84
CA GLU A 80 47.23 12.70 26.90
C GLU A 80 48.26 11.55 26.84
N ALA A 81 49.18 11.55 25.87
CA ALA A 81 50.16 10.49 25.69
C ALA A 81 51.33 10.51 26.71
N GLU A 82 51.42 11.51 27.58
CA GLU A 82 52.48 11.61 28.61
C GLU A 82 52.05 11.10 30.01
N GLU A 83 50.81 10.68 30.22
CA GLU A 83 50.33 10.12 31.51
C GLU A 83 50.00 8.61 31.47
N GLU A 84 50.44 7.86 30.44
CA GLU A 84 50.15 6.41 30.29
C GLU A 84 51.21 5.46 30.91
N ASP A 85 51.97 5.87 31.94
CA ASP A 85 52.96 4.97 32.60
C ASP A 85 52.55 4.47 34.01
N ASP A 86 51.35 4.76 34.51
CA ASP A 86 50.92 4.36 35.87
C ASP A 86 49.46 3.87 35.96
N ALA A 87 49.03 3.01 35.02
CA ALA A 87 47.70 2.38 35.06
C ALA A 87 47.73 0.85 34.84
N GLU A 88 48.64 0.14 35.51
CA GLU A 88 48.46 -1.30 35.78
C GLU A 88 47.38 -1.49 36.88
N ASN A 89 46.10 -1.26 36.55
CA ASN A 89 44.91 -1.82 37.24
C ASN A 89 43.60 -1.22 36.70
N ALA A 90 43.21 -1.57 35.49
CA ALA A 90 41.84 -1.33 34.99
C ALA A 90 41.27 -2.58 34.29
N GLU A 91 41.62 -3.77 34.75
CA GLU A 91 40.83 -4.99 34.47
C GLU A 91 39.70 -5.10 35.50
N ASP A 92 38.67 -4.24 35.44
CA ASP A 92 37.33 -4.56 35.97
C ASP A 92 36.23 -3.50 35.76
N ASP A 93 36.43 -2.44 34.98
CA ASP A 93 35.31 -1.60 34.56
C ASP A 93 34.67 -2.19 33.30
N LYS A 94 33.79 -3.17 33.51
CA LYS A 94 32.63 -3.35 32.61
C LYS A 94 31.81 -2.07 32.70
N ALA A 95 32.23 -1.05 31.96
CA ALA A 95 31.41 0.11 31.64
C ALA A 95 30.03 -0.45 31.28
N MET A 96 29.01 -0.08 32.05
CA MET A 96 27.63 -0.41 31.75
C MET A 96 27.40 0.03 30.30
N ALA A 97 27.35 -0.92 29.37
CA ALA A 97 27.16 -0.63 27.97
C ALA A 97 25.96 0.29 27.84
N GLU A 98 26.16 1.48 27.29
CA GLU A 98 25.07 2.43 27.10
C GLU A 98 23.97 1.73 26.29
N PRO A 99 22.69 1.90 26.67
CA PRO A 99 21.61 1.27 25.93
C PRO A 99 21.61 1.79 24.50
N LEU A 100 21.85 0.90 23.54
CA LEU A 100 21.81 1.22 22.12
C LEU A 100 20.35 1.38 21.69
N TYR A 101 20.07 2.37 20.83
CA TYR A 101 18.71 2.63 20.34
C TYR A 101 18.68 2.57 18.81
N ARG A 102 17.68 1.88 18.27
CA ARG A 102 17.37 1.78 16.84
C ARG A 102 16.14 2.61 16.51
N GLN A 103 16.17 3.31 15.38
CA GLN A 103 15.02 4.06 14.87
C GLN A 103 14.10 3.14 14.04
N ILE A 104 12.80 3.19 14.34
CA ILE A 104 11.75 2.39 13.69
C ILE A 104 10.58 3.28 13.31
N ILE A 105 9.94 2.95 12.18
CA ILE A 105 8.78 3.67 11.66
C ILE A 105 7.64 2.65 11.47
N PRO A 106 6.75 2.47 12.46
CA PRO A 106 5.78 1.37 12.49
C PRO A 106 4.74 1.36 11.36
N LYS A 107 4.53 2.49 10.66
CA LYS A 107 3.51 2.64 9.60
C LYS A 107 4.06 3.35 8.37
N ILE A 108 5.30 3.02 7.99
CA ILE A 108 5.98 3.64 6.86
C ILE A 108 5.22 3.47 5.54
N GLU A 109 4.46 2.38 5.39
CA GLU A 109 3.68 2.08 4.20
C GLU A 109 2.62 3.16 3.89
N LYS A 110 2.09 3.85 4.91
CA LYS A 110 1.11 4.93 4.71
C LYS A 110 1.72 6.20 4.14
N TYR A 111 3.00 6.42 4.37
CA TYR A 111 3.72 7.61 3.94
C TYR A 111 4.36 7.40 2.58
N TRP A 112 4.95 6.23 2.38
CA TRP A 112 5.75 5.91 1.20
C TRP A 112 5.00 5.20 0.08
N LEU A 113 3.85 4.58 0.35
CA LEU A 113 3.05 3.93 -0.70
C LEU A 113 1.83 4.77 -1.01
N ARG A 114 1.67 5.11 -2.29
CA ARG A 114 0.46 5.73 -2.83
C ARG A 114 -0.19 4.82 -3.86
N MET A 115 -1.50 4.70 -3.77
CA MET A 115 -2.31 3.97 -4.74
C MET A 115 -2.78 4.95 -5.81
N GLU A 116 -2.60 4.59 -7.06
CA GLU A 116 -3.12 5.33 -8.21
C GLU A 116 -3.84 4.36 -9.15
N PRO A 117 -5.12 4.58 -9.48
CA PRO A 117 -6.03 5.61 -8.94
C PRO A 117 -6.39 5.44 -7.46
N ALA A 118 -6.84 6.52 -6.82
CA ALA A 118 -7.30 6.49 -5.43
C ALA A 118 -8.71 5.90 -5.32
N GLU A 119 -9.11 5.53 -4.10
CA GLU A 119 -10.43 4.97 -3.81
C GLU A 119 -11.59 5.84 -4.34
N ASN A 120 -11.51 7.15 -4.09
CA ASN A 120 -12.53 8.10 -4.52
C ASN A 120 -12.64 8.23 -6.04
N ASP A 121 -11.54 8.03 -6.77
CA ASP A 121 -11.54 8.12 -8.23
C ASP A 121 -12.40 7.00 -8.83
N TYR A 122 -12.29 5.78 -8.28
CA TYR A 122 -13.16 4.67 -8.69
C TYR A 122 -14.62 4.93 -8.39
N ILE A 123 -14.92 5.42 -7.18
CA ILE A 123 -16.29 5.72 -6.78
C ILE A 123 -16.89 6.78 -7.71
N GLU A 124 -16.16 7.84 -8.01
CA GLU A 124 -16.62 8.90 -8.91
C GLU A 124 -16.85 8.37 -10.33
N VAL A 125 -15.91 7.60 -10.89
CA VAL A 125 -16.03 7.06 -12.24
C VAL A 125 -17.21 6.10 -12.36
N ILE A 126 -17.44 5.22 -11.38
CA ILE A 126 -18.56 4.28 -11.38
C ILE A 126 -19.89 5.04 -11.31
N VAL A 127 -20.01 5.99 -10.38
CA VAL A 127 -21.23 6.81 -10.23
C VAL A 127 -21.50 7.64 -11.48
N ARG A 128 -20.45 8.22 -12.08
CA ARG A 128 -20.57 8.94 -13.36
C ARG A 128 -21.01 8.02 -14.49
N THR A 129 -20.54 6.77 -14.51
CA THR A 129 -20.93 5.77 -15.50
C THR A 129 -22.40 5.40 -15.36
N PHE A 130 -22.93 5.26 -14.14
CA PHE A 130 -24.36 5.06 -13.92
C PHE A 130 -25.19 6.25 -14.41
N ALA A 131 -24.77 7.48 -14.12
CA ALA A 131 -25.45 8.67 -14.62
C ALA A 131 -25.45 8.73 -16.16
N SER A 132 -24.31 8.45 -16.79
CA SER A 132 -24.19 8.40 -18.25
C SER A 132 -25.03 7.29 -18.86
N GLY A 133 -25.10 6.11 -18.23
CA GLY A 133 -25.96 5.01 -18.67
C GLY A 133 -27.43 5.40 -18.61
N LEU A 134 -27.86 6.04 -17.52
CA LEU A 134 -29.23 6.56 -17.40
C LEU A 134 -29.56 7.60 -18.46
N ASP A 135 -28.62 8.48 -18.80
CA ASP A 135 -28.82 9.47 -19.87
C ASP A 135 -28.93 8.81 -21.26
N GLN A 136 -28.25 7.69 -21.50
CA GLN A 136 -28.42 6.92 -22.74
C GLN A 136 -29.75 6.17 -22.81
N ILE A 137 -30.30 5.75 -21.66
CA ILE A 137 -31.61 5.07 -21.59
C ILE A 137 -32.77 6.04 -21.89
N LYS A 138 -32.57 7.36 -21.78
CA LYS A 138 -33.59 8.40 -22.12
C LYS A 138 -34.07 8.39 -23.58
N SER A 139 -33.54 7.52 -24.44
CA SER A 139 -33.91 7.42 -25.85
C SER A 139 -35.13 6.53 -26.13
N PHE A 140 -35.94 6.17 -25.11
CA PHE A 140 -37.18 5.46 -25.36
C PHE A 140 -38.24 6.44 -25.89
N GLU A 141 -38.61 6.25 -27.15
CA GLU A 141 -39.76 6.94 -27.74
C GLU A 141 -41.04 6.45 -27.04
N ARG A 142 -41.80 7.41 -26.53
CA ARG A 142 -43.10 7.20 -25.93
C ARG A 142 -44.07 6.80 -27.04
N TRP A 143 -44.52 5.55 -27.00
CA TRP A 143 -45.55 5.07 -27.93
C TRP A 143 -46.95 5.53 -27.53
N SER A 144 -47.18 5.89 -26.26
CA SER A 144 -48.44 6.51 -25.83
C SER A 144 -48.50 7.95 -26.31
N LYS A 145 -49.56 8.32 -27.05
CA LYS A 145 -49.71 9.64 -27.66
C LYS A 145 -48.65 9.99 -28.70
N HIS A 146 -48.15 8.99 -29.44
CA HIS A 146 -47.29 9.20 -30.60
C HIS A 146 -48.07 9.86 -31.74
N ASN A 147 -47.41 10.73 -32.52
CA ASN A 147 -48.04 11.48 -33.62
C ASN A 147 -48.66 10.56 -34.69
N ASP A 148 -48.07 9.39 -34.91
CA ASP A 148 -48.61 8.38 -35.85
C ASP A 148 -49.94 7.76 -35.38
N LEU A 149 -50.27 7.89 -34.10
CA LEU A 149 -51.52 7.39 -33.51
C LEU A 149 -52.63 8.45 -33.45
N THR A 150 -52.30 9.73 -33.67
CA THR A 150 -53.27 10.84 -33.68
C THR A 150 -54.46 10.60 -34.62
N PRO A 151 -54.28 10.11 -35.88
CA PRO A 151 -55.42 9.87 -36.77
C PRO A 151 -56.41 8.80 -36.26
N TYR A 152 -55.92 7.86 -35.45
CA TYR A 152 -56.76 6.82 -34.85
C TYR A 152 -57.44 7.32 -33.58
N ALA A 153 -56.78 8.19 -32.81
CA ALA A 153 -57.35 8.84 -31.63
C ALA A 153 -58.50 9.80 -32.03
N ASP A 154 -58.28 10.66 -33.03
CA ASP A 154 -59.31 11.59 -33.53
C ASP A 154 -60.57 10.85 -34.01
N ALA A 155 -60.38 9.72 -34.71
CA ALA A 155 -61.47 8.88 -35.19
C ALA A 155 -62.24 8.15 -34.07
N LEU A 156 -61.63 7.98 -32.89
CA LEU A 156 -62.26 7.36 -31.71
C LEU A 156 -62.93 8.42 -30.82
N GLU A 157 -62.39 9.63 -30.77
CA GLU A 157 -62.97 10.77 -30.03
C GLU A 157 -64.35 11.17 -30.60
N GLU A 158 -64.56 11.02 -31.91
CA GLU A 158 -65.89 11.19 -32.54
C GLU A 158 -66.94 10.16 -32.09
N TRP A 159 -66.53 9.06 -31.47
CA TRP A 159 -67.41 7.93 -31.11
C TRP A 159 -67.63 7.77 -29.60
N ASP A 160 -66.84 8.41 -28.74
CA ASP A 160 -66.88 8.19 -27.29
C ASP A 160 -67.03 9.50 -26.49
N ASP A 161 -68.28 9.88 -26.22
CA ASP A 161 -68.63 11.03 -25.36
C ASP A 161 -68.26 10.81 -23.87
N ILE A 162 -67.75 9.63 -23.46
CA ILE A 162 -67.58 9.24 -22.04
C ILE A 162 -66.19 8.61 -21.75
N VAL A 163 -65.10 9.05 -22.36
CA VAL A 163 -63.75 8.89 -21.79
C VAL A 163 -62.93 10.10 -22.25
N GLY A 164 -62.64 11.11 -21.44
CA GLY A 164 -61.84 10.98 -20.23
C GLY A 164 -60.40 11.38 -20.57
N ASP A 165 -60.18 12.69 -20.66
CA ASP A 165 -58.96 13.45 -20.98
C ASP A 165 -58.67 13.70 -22.47
N THR A 166 -58.58 14.98 -22.82
CA THR A 166 -58.19 15.49 -24.15
C THR A 166 -56.87 14.84 -24.58
N TRP A 167 -56.81 14.34 -25.83
CA TRP A 167 -55.59 13.77 -26.39
C TRP A 167 -54.55 14.87 -26.65
N GLU A 168 -53.88 15.30 -25.58
CA GLU A 168 -52.81 16.29 -25.69
C GLU A 168 -51.48 15.63 -26.04
N GLU A 169 -50.82 16.14 -27.08
CA GLU A 169 -49.45 15.76 -27.43
C GLU A 169 -48.54 15.95 -26.21
N PRO A 170 -47.72 14.94 -25.87
CA PRO A 170 -46.82 15.07 -24.73
C PRO A 170 -45.71 16.08 -25.05
N ASP A 171 -45.34 16.89 -24.04
CA ASP A 171 -44.26 17.91 -24.14
C ASP A 171 -42.90 17.33 -24.61
N SER A 172 -42.70 16.02 -24.47
CA SER A 172 -41.55 15.28 -24.96
C SER A 172 -41.95 13.86 -25.37
N LEU A 173 -41.53 13.46 -26.57
CA LEU A 173 -41.59 12.07 -27.06
C LEU A 173 -40.62 11.15 -26.31
N ASN A 174 -39.61 11.70 -25.63
CA ASN A 174 -38.63 10.90 -24.90
C ASN A 174 -39.09 10.71 -23.45
N LEU A 175 -39.09 9.45 -23.01
CA LEU A 175 -39.33 9.07 -21.62
C LEU A 175 -38.04 9.22 -20.82
N ASP A 176 -38.07 10.05 -19.76
CA ASP A 176 -36.95 10.14 -18.84
C ASP A 176 -37.10 9.12 -17.70
N PRO A 177 -36.35 8.00 -17.70
CA PRO A 177 -36.42 6.99 -16.66
C PRO A 177 -36.06 7.54 -15.28
N LYS A 178 -35.32 8.67 -15.20
CA LYS A 178 -35.01 9.32 -13.92
C LYS A 178 -36.28 9.67 -13.16
N THR A 179 -37.34 10.09 -13.83
CA THR A 179 -38.61 10.45 -13.17
C THR A 179 -39.28 9.28 -12.46
N TRP A 180 -39.02 8.04 -12.90
CA TRP A 180 -39.63 6.84 -12.33
C TRP A 180 -38.75 6.18 -11.27
N ILE A 181 -37.43 6.26 -11.42
CA ILE A 181 -36.50 5.61 -10.50
C ILE A 181 -36.03 6.52 -9.36
N GLN A 182 -36.36 7.82 -9.39
CA GLN A 182 -35.89 8.79 -8.38
C GLN A 182 -36.32 8.43 -6.95
N GLU A 183 -37.46 7.78 -6.80
CA GLU A 183 -37.99 7.32 -5.51
C GLU A 183 -37.57 5.87 -5.18
N ASP A 184 -36.93 5.17 -6.11
CA ASP A 184 -36.50 3.79 -5.90
C ASP A 184 -35.36 3.75 -4.88
N PRO A 185 -35.48 2.95 -3.80
CA PRO A 185 -34.42 2.77 -2.81
C PRO A 185 -33.07 2.41 -3.43
N LEU A 186 -33.06 1.61 -4.51
CA LEU A 186 -31.84 1.19 -5.18
C LEU A 186 -31.13 2.36 -5.86
N TYR A 187 -31.87 3.31 -6.42
CA TYR A 187 -31.30 4.51 -7.03
C TYR A 187 -30.75 5.49 -5.98
N LEU A 188 -31.40 5.58 -4.82
CA LEU A 188 -30.94 6.42 -3.71
C LEU A 188 -29.70 5.83 -3.02
N GLU A 189 -29.69 4.51 -2.81
CA GLU A 189 -28.63 3.80 -2.08
C GLU A 189 -27.44 3.37 -2.95
N GLN A 190 -27.54 3.45 -4.29
CA GLN A 190 -26.47 2.97 -5.20
C GLN A 190 -25.09 3.53 -4.88
N LYS A 191 -25.01 4.83 -4.53
CA LYS A 191 -23.74 5.50 -4.23
C LYS A 191 -23.13 4.96 -2.93
N GLU A 192 -23.95 4.73 -1.92
CA GLU A 192 -23.52 4.15 -0.66
C GLU A 192 -23.09 2.69 -0.84
N MET A 193 -23.82 1.93 -1.64
CA MET A 193 -23.48 0.55 -1.97
C MET A 193 -22.14 0.44 -2.70
N VAL A 194 -21.90 1.28 -3.71
CA VAL A 194 -20.61 1.35 -4.43
C VAL A 194 -19.49 1.73 -3.47
N THR A 195 -19.68 2.79 -2.68
CA THR A 195 -18.69 3.23 -1.68
C THR A 195 -18.32 2.07 -0.77
N ARG A 196 -19.31 1.38 -0.16
CA ARG A 196 -19.06 0.27 0.75
C ARG A 196 -18.25 -0.88 0.12
N ILE A 197 -18.56 -1.25 -1.12
CA ILE A 197 -17.87 -2.34 -1.83
C ILE A 197 -16.43 -1.94 -2.13
N ILE A 198 -16.21 -0.73 -2.66
CA ILE A 198 -14.89 -0.23 -3.01
C ILE A 198 -14.05 -0.02 -1.75
N SER A 199 -14.57 0.61 -0.70
CA SER A 199 -13.87 0.77 0.58
C SER A 199 -13.47 -0.58 1.19
N SER A 200 -14.34 -1.60 1.10
CA SER A 200 -13.99 -2.95 1.57
C SER A 200 -12.83 -3.57 0.78
N ALA A 201 -12.79 -3.36 -0.54
CA ALA A 201 -11.68 -3.82 -1.38
C ALA A 201 -10.37 -3.07 -1.06
N PHE A 202 -10.44 -1.74 -0.88
CA PHE A 202 -9.28 -0.93 -0.52
C PHE A 202 -8.75 -1.22 0.88
N SER A 203 -9.62 -1.56 1.84
CA SER A 203 -9.18 -2.03 3.17
C SER A 203 -8.33 -3.30 3.05
N LYS A 204 -8.73 -4.26 2.20
CA LYS A 204 -7.93 -5.48 1.97
C LYS A 204 -6.61 -5.18 1.28
N ILE A 205 -6.58 -4.18 0.40
CA ILE A 205 -5.33 -3.69 -0.20
C ILE A 205 -4.43 -3.11 0.88
N GLN A 206 -4.94 -2.28 1.79
CA GLN A 206 -4.15 -1.72 2.89
C GLN A 206 -3.56 -2.81 3.78
N ASP A 207 -4.35 -3.85 4.11
CA ASP A 207 -3.84 -5.01 4.84
C ASP A 207 -2.73 -5.73 4.08
N PHE A 208 -2.84 -5.83 2.76
CA PHE A 208 -1.77 -6.39 1.93
C PHE A 208 -0.51 -5.50 1.91
N LEU A 209 -0.68 -4.17 1.83
CA LEU A 209 0.42 -3.21 1.86
C LEU A 209 1.19 -3.24 3.19
N SER A 210 0.57 -3.65 4.30
CA SER A 210 1.27 -3.85 5.57
C SER A 210 2.46 -4.83 5.47
N ARG A 211 2.43 -5.78 4.51
CA ARG A 211 3.54 -6.71 4.25
C ARG A 211 4.80 -6.01 3.73
N PHE A 212 4.65 -4.85 3.11
CA PHE A 212 5.77 -4.02 2.67
C PHE A 212 6.38 -3.21 3.80
N SER A 213 5.70 -3.06 4.94
CA SER A 213 6.13 -2.19 6.05
C SER A 213 7.56 -2.51 6.52
N GLN A 214 7.83 -3.77 6.86
CA GLN A 214 9.16 -4.22 7.29
C GLN A 214 10.25 -3.97 6.22
N MET A 215 9.89 -4.15 4.95
CA MET A 215 10.83 -4.00 3.83
C MET A 215 11.16 -2.52 3.57
N LEU A 216 10.15 -1.66 3.63
CA LEU A 216 10.31 -0.23 3.48
C LEU A 216 11.11 0.36 4.65
N GLU A 217 10.92 -0.14 5.86
CA GLU A 217 11.71 0.25 7.03
C GLU A 217 13.20 -0.09 6.83
N ILE A 218 13.51 -1.30 6.35
CA ILE A 218 14.88 -1.69 6.00
C ILE A 218 15.47 -0.74 4.94
N ASN A 219 14.72 -0.46 3.87
CA ASN A 219 15.18 0.43 2.82
C ASN A 219 15.41 1.86 3.34
N TRP A 220 14.52 2.36 4.19
CA TRP A 220 14.69 3.67 4.83
C TRP A 220 15.96 3.74 5.67
N ARG A 221 16.22 2.73 6.50
CA ARG A 221 17.47 2.66 7.29
C ARG A 221 18.69 2.60 6.39
N ASN A 222 18.66 1.77 5.34
CA ASN A 222 19.79 1.64 4.42
C ASN A 222 20.13 2.97 3.74
N LYS A 223 19.15 3.84 3.47
CA LYS A 223 19.40 5.19 2.94
C LYS A 223 20.07 6.14 3.93
N GLN A 224 19.98 5.89 5.23
CA GLN A 224 20.62 6.69 6.28
C GLN A 224 22.04 6.21 6.60
N ILE A 225 22.44 5.02 6.13
CA ILE A 225 23.77 4.49 6.38
C ILE A 225 24.79 5.34 5.63
N ASP A 226 25.69 5.96 6.38
CA ASP A 226 26.90 6.54 5.83
C ASP A 226 27.86 5.40 5.46
N ILE A 227 27.99 5.11 4.16
CA ILE A 227 28.89 4.04 3.68
C ILE A 227 30.36 4.44 3.85
N ASP A 228 30.66 5.75 3.94
CA ASP A 228 32.03 6.24 4.05
C ASP A 228 32.66 5.84 5.40
N ILE A 229 31.84 5.60 6.44
CA ILE A 229 32.32 5.09 7.73
C ILE A 229 33.05 3.75 7.61
N LEU A 230 32.70 2.92 6.62
CA LEU A 230 33.35 1.62 6.39
C LEU A 230 34.75 1.74 5.79
N THR A 231 35.08 2.93 5.27
CA THR A 231 36.41 3.25 4.73
C THR A 231 37.27 4.02 5.72
N ASN A 232 36.74 4.35 6.89
CA ASN A 232 37.46 5.10 7.91
C ASN A 232 38.47 4.19 8.63
N ASP A 233 39.73 4.61 8.65
CA ASP A 233 40.85 3.87 9.27
C ASP A 233 40.68 3.70 10.79
N ARG A 234 39.82 4.51 11.43
CA ARG A 234 39.56 4.50 12.87
C ARG A 234 38.37 3.65 13.27
N LEU A 235 37.85 2.83 12.38
CA LEU A 235 36.77 1.92 12.70
C LEU A 235 37.28 0.87 13.70
N LYS A 236 36.65 0.78 14.88
CA LYS A 236 37.10 -0.03 16.04
C LYS A 236 37.23 -1.54 15.73
N ASN A 237 36.57 -2.02 14.68
CA ASN A 237 36.68 -3.41 14.17
C ASN A 237 36.36 -3.49 12.67
N PRO A 238 37.29 -3.13 11.76
CA PRO A 238 36.95 -2.94 10.35
C PRO A 238 36.65 -4.25 9.62
N ILE A 239 37.41 -5.31 9.92
CA ILE A 239 37.24 -6.62 9.28
C ILE A 239 35.88 -7.24 9.64
N GLU A 240 35.49 -7.18 10.93
CA GLU A 240 34.22 -7.72 11.39
C GLU A 240 33.04 -6.84 10.95
N GLY A 241 33.17 -5.52 11.06
CA GLY A 241 32.17 -4.56 10.60
C GLY A 241 31.82 -4.75 9.13
N ILE A 242 32.81 -4.79 8.24
CA ILE A 242 32.62 -5.02 6.79
C ILE A 242 32.01 -6.40 6.52
N LYS A 243 32.47 -7.44 7.23
CA LYS A 243 31.93 -8.79 7.05
C LYS A 243 30.47 -8.89 7.47
N ASN A 244 30.10 -8.24 8.56
CA ASN A 244 28.73 -8.25 9.10
C ASN A 244 27.79 -7.38 8.25
N THR A 245 28.22 -6.20 7.77
CA THR A 245 27.45 -5.40 6.81
C THR A 245 27.20 -6.17 5.50
N LEU A 246 28.23 -6.82 4.95
CA LEU A 246 28.07 -7.63 3.73
C LEU A 246 27.11 -8.80 3.92
N ARG A 247 27.14 -9.45 5.09
CA ARG A 247 26.19 -10.54 5.42
C ARG A 247 24.78 -10.01 5.57
N LEU A 248 24.60 -8.86 6.21
CA LEU A 248 23.32 -8.19 6.35
C LEU A 248 22.73 -7.85 4.97
N PHE A 249 23.50 -7.22 4.09
CA PHE A 249 23.02 -6.86 2.74
C PHE A 249 22.69 -8.08 1.88
N LYS A 250 23.44 -9.19 2.00
CA LYS A 250 23.07 -10.45 1.34
C LYS A 250 21.75 -11.00 1.87
N TYR A 251 21.58 -11.04 3.19
CA TYR A 251 20.34 -11.46 3.82
C TYR A 251 19.15 -10.59 3.38
N GLN A 252 19.32 -9.27 3.36
CA GLN A 252 18.29 -8.34 2.91
C GLN A 252 17.95 -8.55 1.43
N ASN A 253 18.94 -8.78 0.55
CA ASN A 253 18.69 -9.04 -0.86
C ASN A 253 17.89 -10.34 -1.08
N GLU A 254 18.21 -11.40 -0.34
CA GLU A 254 17.45 -12.66 -0.36
C GLU A 254 16.01 -12.45 0.16
N LEU A 255 15.87 -11.66 1.23
CA LEU A 255 14.58 -11.31 1.82
C LEU A 255 13.71 -10.52 0.83
N PHE A 256 14.24 -9.50 0.17
CA PHE A 256 13.55 -8.72 -0.86
C PHE A 256 13.18 -9.59 -2.06
N SER A 257 14.10 -10.45 -2.52
CA SER A 257 13.87 -11.31 -3.68
C SER A 257 12.77 -12.34 -3.46
N SER A 258 12.70 -12.91 -2.25
CA SER A 258 11.77 -13.99 -1.89
C SER A 258 10.41 -13.48 -1.42
N LYS A 259 10.35 -12.36 -0.67
CA LYS A 259 9.13 -11.92 0.01
C LYS A 259 8.44 -10.71 -0.63
N LEU A 260 9.06 -10.00 -1.60
CA LEU A 260 8.37 -8.88 -2.28
C LEU A 260 7.41 -9.40 -3.36
N PRO A 261 6.09 -9.24 -3.18
CA PRO A 261 5.14 -9.61 -4.21
C PRO A 261 5.21 -8.62 -5.39
N LYS A 262 5.10 -9.15 -6.61
CA LYS A 262 5.10 -8.35 -7.85
C LYS A 262 3.72 -7.83 -8.22
N SER A 263 2.71 -8.66 -7.97
CA SER A 263 1.32 -8.36 -8.22
C SER A 263 0.48 -9.21 -7.28
N ALA A 264 -0.67 -8.68 -6.88
CA ALA A 264 -1.64 -9.43 -6.09
C ALA A 264 -3.03 -9.23 -6.65
N ASP A 265 -3.76 -10.33 -6.79
CA ASP A 265 -5.17 -10.30 -7.14
C ASP A 265 -5.99 -10.28 -5.85
N ILE A 266 -6.64 -9.15 -5.56
CA ILE A 266 -7.39 -8.91 -4.34
C ILE A 266 -8.86 -8.71 -4.72
N GLY A 267 -9.51 -9.83 -5.03
CA GLY A 267 -10.94 -9.90 -5.31
C GLY A 267 -11.33 -9.17 -6.59
N LEU A 268 -11.77 -7.92 -6.47
CA LEU A 268 -12.18 -7.09 -7.60
C LEU A 268 -11.02 -6.28 -8.21
N ILE A 269 -9.92 -6.16 -7.47
CA ILE A 269 -8.80 -5.27 -7.81
C ILE A 269 -7.54 -6.09 -7.97
N MET A 270 -6.86 -5.92 -9.10
CA MET A 270 -5.48 -6.36 -9.24
C MET A 270 -4.54 -5.22 -8.90
N LEU A 271 -3.68 -5.47 -7.93
CA LEU A 271 -2.63 -4.59 -7.48
C LEU A 271 -1.34 -4.89 -8.26
N ASP A 272 -0.78 -3.87 -8.92
CA ASP A 272 0.58 -3.96 -9.48
C ASP A 272 1.56 -3.22 -8.58
N SER A 273 2.55 -3.96 -8.08
CA SER A 273 3.62 -3.47 -7.19
C SER A 273 5.02 -3.61 -7.81
N LYS A 274 5.12 -3.89 -9.12
CA LYS A 274 6.41 -4.01 -9.81
C LYS A 274 7.26 -2.76 -9.69
N SER A 275 6.65 -1.58 -9.89
CA SER A 275 7.30 -0.27 -9.75
C SER A 275 7.94 -0.08 -8.37
N VAL A 276 7.28 -0.53 -7.30
CA VAL A 276 7.81 -0.45 -5.94
C VAL A 276 8.96 -1.44 -5.78
N ARG A 277 8.77 -2.67 -6.24
CA ARG A 277 9.82 -3.70 -6.18
C ARG A 277 11.09 -3.26 -6.90
N ASP A 278 10.98 -2.76 -8.12
CA ASP A 278 12.12 -2.36 -8.94
C ASP A 278 12.88 -1.18 -8.34
N LYS A 279 12.22 -0.32 -7.56
CA LYS A 279 12.85 0.80 -6.84
C LYS A 279 13.46 0.41 -5.49
N VAL A 280 12.90 -0.59 -4.81
CA VAL A 280 13.35 -1.02 -3.47
C VAL A 280 14.43 -2.09 -3.57
N GLN A 281 14.44 -2.87 -4.66
CA GLN A 281 15.46 -3.88 -4.89
C GLN A 281 16.79 -3.18 -5.26
N PRO A 282 17.89 -3.45 -4.52
CA PRO A 282 19.21 -2.89 -4.81
C PRO A 282 19.84 -3.47 -6.09
#